data_AF-A0AAD6ND83-F1
#
_entry.id   AF-A0AAD6ND83-F1
#
_cell.length_a   1.000
_cell.length_b   1.000
_cell.length_c   1.000
_cell.angle_alpha   90.00
_cell.angle_beta   90.00
_cell.angle_gamma   90.00
#
_symmetry.space_group_name_H-M   'P 1'
#
loop_
_entity.id
_entity.type
_entity.pdbx_description
1 polymer ?
#
loop_
_entity_poly.entity_id
_entity_poly.type
_entity_poly.pdbx_seq_one_letter_code
_entity_poly.pdbx_strand_id
1 'polypeptide(L)'
;MFEQDIDAQADVAQYIRKTFGTAPLKSIVGDELTPGLDVLPGNASSSAWDSWIKENYRPNYHPVGTVSMLPREKGGAVSPELRVYGTKNVRVVDASIVPYQISGHLTSTLSAIAEKASDLIKESYN
;
A
#
# COMPACT_ATOMS: atom_id res chain seq x y z
N MET A 1 13.52 -1.62 2.41
CA MET A 1 12.85 -2.36 1.33
C MET A 1 13.44 -3.74 1.35
N PHE A 2 12.60 -4.75 1.59
CA PHE A 2 13.02 -6.15 1.51
C PHE A 2 13.12 -6.57 0.04
N GLU A 3 13.76 -7.70 -0.23
CA GLU A 3 13.93 -8.25 -1.58
C GLU A 3 12.57 -8.44 -2.28
N GLN A 4 11.61 -9.06 -1.60
CA GLN A 4 10.25 -9.24 -2.12
C GLN A 4 9.56 -7.94 -2.54
N ASP A 5 9.81 -6.83 -1.84
CA ASP A 5 9.19 -5.54 -2.15
C ASP A 5 9.68 -5.00 -3.50
N ILE A 6 10.99 -5.14 -3.77
CA ILE A 6 11.59 -4.64 -5.02
C ILE A 6 11.29 -5.58 -6.18
N ASP A 7 11.34 -6.90 -5.95
CA ASP A 7 11.04 -7.92 -6.96
C ASP A 7 9.62 -7.77 -7.49
N ALA A 8 8.65 -7.64 -6.59
CA ALA A 8 7.24 -7.45 -6.97
C ALA A 8 7.05 -6.17 -7.80
N GLN A 9 7.78 -5.09 -7.46
CA GLN A 9 7.71 -3.83 -8.19
C GLN A 9 8.34 -3.96 -9.58
N ALA A 10 9.45 -4.69 -9.71
CA ALA A 10 10.11 -4.99 -10.98
C ALA A 10 9.23 -5.87 -11.87
N ASP A 11 8.58 -6.89 -11.31
CA ASP A 11 7.65 -7.77 -12.03
C ASP A 11 6.46 -6.98 -12.59
N VAL A 12 5.87 -6.09 -11.79
CA VAL A 12 4.78 -5.22 -12.26
C VAL A 12 5.27 -4.30 -13.38
N ALA A 13 6.45 -3.70 -13.27
CA ALA A 13 7.00 -2.82 -14.30
C ALA A 13 7.25 -3.58 -15.63
N GLN A 14 7.83 -4.78 -15.56
CA GLN A 14 8.03 -5.64 -16.73
C GLN A 14 6.70 -6.09 -17.34
N TYR A 15 5.70 -6.40 -16.49
CA TYR A 15 4.36 -6.75 -16.94
C TYR A 15 3.66 -5.58 -17.67
N ILE A 16 3.82 -4.35 -17.17
CA ILE A 16 3.33 -3.14 -17.83
C ILE A 16 3.98 -2.99 -19.20
N ARG A 17 5.31 -3.06 -19.30
CA ARG A 17 6.05 -3.01 -20.58
C ARG A 17 5.54 -4.06 -21.57
N LYS A 18 5.38 -5.32 -21.11
CA LYS A 18 4.83 -6.40 -21.91
C LYS A 18 3.41 -6.07 -22.40
N THR A 19 2.58 -5.52 -21.53
CA THR A 19 1.18 -5.15 -21.86
C THR A 19 1.13 -4.14 -23.00
N PHE A 20 1.94 -3.07 -22.94
CA PHE A 20 2.05 -2.09 -24.03
C PHE A 20 2.59 -2.71 -25.33
N GLY A 21 3.51 -3.68 -25.23
CA GLY A 21 4.02 -4.44 -26.37
C GLY A 21 3.09 -5.54 -26.92
N THR A 22 1.87 -5.69 -26.39
CA THR A 22 0.94 -6.77 -26.76
C THR A 22 -0.25 -6.25 -27.58
N ALA A 23 -0.69 -7.00 -28.60
CA ALA A 23 -1.87 -6.66 -29.38
C ALA A 23 -3.17 -6.81 -28.55
N PRO A 24 -4.21 -5.98 -28.75
CA PRO A 24 -4.29 -4.91 -29.76
C PRO A 24 -3.64 -3.59 -29.32
N LEU A 25 -3.27 -3.45 -28.04
CA LEU A 25 -2.74 -2.21 -27.47
C LEU A 25 -1.51 -1.71 -28.22
N LYS A 26 -0.59 -2.60 -28.62
CA LYS A 26 0.61 -2.27 -29.41
C LYS A 26 0.30 -1.45 -30.67
N SER A 27 -0.87 -1.63 -31.29
CA SER A 27 -1.21 -0.93 -32.53
C SER A 27 -1.64 0.52 -32.34
N ILE A 28 -1.93 0.95 -31.10
CA ILE A 28 -2.44 2.29 -30.78
C ILE A 28 -1.51 3.08 -29.86
N VAL A 29 -0.43 2.47 -29.35
CA VAL A 29 0.56 3.12 -28.49
C VAL A 29 1.86 3.34 -29.27
N GLY A 30 2.53 4.45 -28.98
CA GLY A 30 3.86 4.75 -29.52
C GLY A 30 4.96 4.04 -28.73
N ASP A 31 6.17 4.59 -28.83
CA ASP A 31 7.32 4.07 -28.09
C ASP A 31 7.18 4.26 -26.58
N GLU A 32 7.84 3.40 -25.81
CA GLU A 32 7.92 3.53 -24.37
C GLU A 32 8.72 4.78 -23.99
N LEU A 33 8.09 5.74 -23.30
CA LEU A 33 8.72 6.98 -22.87
C LEU A 33 9.44 6.87 -21.53
N THR A 34 8.99 5.98 -20.64
CA THR A 34 9.54 5.84 -19.29
C THR A 34 9.43 4.38 -18.84
N PRO A 35 10.54 3.74 -18.39
CA PRO A 35 11.93 4.24 -18.45
C PRO A 35 12.42 4.51 -19.88
N GLY A 36 11.85 3.86 -20.88
CA GLY A 36 12.34 3.89 -22.27
C GLY A 36 13.45 2.85 -22.50
N LEU A 37 13.57 2.38 -23.75
CA LEU A 37 14.50 1.29 -24.09
C LEU A 37 15.97 1.71 -24.12
N ASP A 38 16.26 3.01 -24.26
CA ASP A 38 17.62 3.54 -24.16
C ASP A 38 18.13 3.54 -22.71
N VAL A 39 17.23 3.67 -21.73
CA VAL A 39 17.54 3.65 -20.30
C VAL A 39 17.50 2.22 -19.76
N LEU A 40 16.44 1.48 -20.08
CA LEU A 40 16.28 0.08 -19.70
C LEU A 40 15.98 -0.77 -20.93
N PRO A 41 17.00 -1.39 -21.54
CA PRO A 41 16.85 -2.26 -22.71
C PRO A 41 15.89 -3.44 -22.49
N GLY A 42 15.42 -4.04 -23.57
CA GLY A 42 14.49 -5.18 -23.50
C GLY A 42 15.06 -6.43 -22.80
N ASN A 43 16.39 -6.55 -22.73
CA ASN A 43 17.13 -7.61 -22.03
C ASN A 43 17.81 -7.12 -20.75
N ALA A 44 17.33 -6.01 -20.15
CA ALA A 44 17.86 -5.49 -18.90
C ALA A 44 17.81 -6.55 -17.78
N SER A 45 18.85 -6.59 -16.95
CA SER A 45 18.91 -7.46 -15.78
C SER A 45 17.94 -7.02 -14.69
N SER A 46 17.56 -7.92 -13.78
CA SER A 46 16.76 -7.57 -12.60
C SER A 46 17.40 -6.45 -11.78
N SER A 47 18.73 -6.47 -11.61
CA SER A 47 19.47 -5.42 -10.90
C SER A 47 19.37 -4.03 -11.56
N ALA A 48 19.22 -3.97 -12.88
CA ALA A 48 19.02 -2.70 -13.59
C ALA A 48 17.60 -2.16 -13.32
N TRP A 49 16.59 -3.02 -13.32
CA TRP A 49 15.23 -2.68 -12.90
C TRP A 49 15.18 -2.18 -11.46
N ASP A 50 15.83 -2.88 -10.54
CA ASP A 50 15.86 -2.51 -9.11
C ASP A 50 16.45 -1.12 -8.90
N SER A 51 17.56 -0.83 -9.60
CA SER A 51 18.26 0.45 -9.48
C SER A 51 17.37 1.58 -10.00
N TRP A 52 16.78 1.40 -11.18
CA TRP A 52 15.88 2.39 -11.77
C TRP A 52 14.66 2.65 -10.87
N ILE A 53 14.04 1.60 -10.32
CA ILE A 53 12.89 1.73 -9.41
C ILE A 53 13.29 2.52 -8.17
N LYS A 54 14.43 2.22 -7.54
CA LYS A 54 14.89 2.92 -6.32
C LYS A 54 15.20 4.40 -6.57
N GLU A 55 15.65 4.74 -7.77
CA GLU A 55 15.95 6.13 -8.14
C GLU A 55 14.69 6.93 -8.51
N ASN A 56 13.62 6.26 -8.95
CA ASN A 56 12.44 6.90 -9.54
C ASN A 56 11.15 6.71 -8.74
N TYR A 57 11.16 5.92 -7.66
CA TYR A 57 9.96 5.73 -6.85
C TYR A 57 9.58 7.01 -6.08
N ARG A 58 8.30 7.07 -5.72
CA ARG A 58 7.77 7.99 -4.71
C ARG A 58 6.95 7.21 -3.70
N PRO A 59 6.72 7.74 -2.49
CA PRO A 59 5.71 7.19 -1.61
C PRO A 59 4.35 7.13 -2.31
N ASN A 60 3.61 6.04 -2.10
CA ASN A 60 2.22 5.94 -2.57
C ASN A 60 1.22 6.66 -1.64
N TYR A 61 1.70 7.28 -0.57
CA TYR A 61 0.91 8.04 0.41
C TYR A 61 -0.22 7.24 1.08
N HIS A 62 -0.01 5.93 1.27
CA HIS A 62 -0.91 5.04 2.03
C HIS A 62 -0.26 4.48 3.32
N PRO A 63 0.29 5.33 4.23
CA PRO A 63 0.84 4.82 5.49
C PRO A 63 -0.28 4.29 6.40
N VAL A 64 -0.03 3.15 7.04
CA VAL A 64 -0.93 2.47 8.00
C VAL A 64 -0.13 1.86 9.15
N GLY A 65 -0.82 1.44 10.22
CA GLY A 65 -0.26 0.55 11.24
C GLY A 65 0.56 1.20 12.36
N THR A 66 0.73 2.52 12.38
CA THR A 66 1.50 3.22 13.44
C THR A 66 0.85 3.13 14.84
N VAL A 67 -0.45 2.82 14.91
CA VAL A 67 -1.20 2.55 16.15
C VAL A 67 -2.05 1.27 15.95
N SER A 68 -1.41 0.22 15.45
CA SER A 68 -2.06 -1.01 14.97
C SER A 68 -3.11 -1.63 15.91
N MET A 69 -4.25 -2.03 15.35
CA MET A 69 -5.31 -2.81 16.00
C MET A 69 -4.99 -4.32 16.02
N LEU A 70 -3.82 -4.67 16.52
CA LEU A 70 -3.42 -6.06 16.80
C LEU A 70 -3.66 -6.40 18.27
N PRO A 71 -3.66 -7.69 18.66
CA PRO A 71 -3.57 -8.06 20.07
C PRO A 71 -2.33 -7.43 20.73
N ARG A 72 -2.44 -7.02 21.99
CA ARG A 72 -1.37 -6.33 22.72
C ARG A 72 -0.09 -7.16 22.78
N GLU A 73 -0.22 -8.46 23.00
CA GLU A 73 0.87 -9.43 23.04
C GLU A 73 1.57 -9.62 21.68
N LYS A 74 0.94 -9.16 20.59
CA LYS A 74 1.51 -9.12 19.23
C LYS A 74 1.98 -7.71 18.84
N GLY A 75 2.09 -6.79 19.80
CA GLY A 75 2.57 -5.43 19.57
C GLY A 75 1.48 -4.42 19.16
N GLY A 76 0.20 -4.76 19.30
CA GLY A 76 -0.88 -3.81 19.03
C GLY A 76 -0.98 -2.68 20.05
N ALA A 77 -1.54 -1.56 19.60
CA ALA A 77 -1.70 -0.33 20.39
C ALA A 77 -3.16 0.00 20.75
N VAL A 78 -4.13 -0.50 19.97
CA VAL A 78 -5.57 -0.38 20.26
C VAL A 78 -6.26 -1.75 20.26
N SER A 79 -7.30 -1.90 21.09
CA SER A 79 -8.17 -3.08 21.13
C SER A 79 -9.13 -3.13 19.92
N PRO A 80 -9.90 -4.23 19.74
CA PRO A 80 -10.96 -4.29 18.71
C PRO A 80 -12.06 -3.21 18.86
N GLU A 81 -12.23 -2.65 20.05
CA GLU A 81 -13.10 -1.50 20.33
C GLU A 81 -12.39 -0.16 20.05
N LEU A 82 -11.23 -0.18 19.41
CA LEU A 82 -10.39 0.97 19.06
C LEU A 82 -9.86 1.76 20.26
N ARG A 83 -9.93 1.18 21.47
CA ARG A 83 -9.46 1.82 22.70
C ARG A 83 -7.96 1.60 22.85
N VAL A 84 -7.22 2.68 23.12
CA VAL A 84 -5.78 2.62 23.34
C VAL A 84 -5.51 1.79 24.59
N TYR A 85 -4.67 0.76 24.46
CA TYR A 85 -4.32 -0.10 25.58
C TYR A 85 -3.70 0.70 26.73
N GLY A 86 -4.15 0.43 27.96
CA GLY A 86 -3.71 1.16 29.16
C GLY A 86 -4.45 2.48 29.42
N THR A 87 -5.38 2.87 28.56
CA THR A 87 -6.23 4.05 28.77
C THR A 87 -7.67 3.67 29.10
N LYS A 88 -8.39 4.55 29.79
CA LYS A 88 -9.80 4.32 30.13
C LYS A 88 -10.74 4.76 29.02
N ASN A 89 -10.45 5.83 28.29
CA ASN A 89 -11.41 6.50 27.41
C ASN A 89 -10.78 7.15 26.16
N VAL A 90 -9.56 6.76 25.78
CA VAL A 90 -8.90 7.25 24.57
C VAL A 90 -9.05 6.24 23.44
N ARG A 91 -9.42 6.72 22.25
CA ARG A 91 -9.51 5.91 21.02
C ARG A 91 -8.72 6.56 19.89
N VAL A 92 -8.31 5.75 18.91
CA VAL A 92 -7.73 6.23 17.65
C VAL A 92 -8.61 5.71 16.51
N VAL A 93 -8.99 6.58 15.58
CA VAL A 93 -9.91 6.27 14.48
C VAL A 93 -9.40 6.94 13.21
N ASP A 94 -8.37 6.34 12.60
CA ASP A 94 -7.79 6.75 11.33
C ASP A 94 -6.97 5.58 10.72
N ALA A 95 -6.17 5.86 9.69
CA ALA A 95 -5.34 4.85 9.01
C ALA A 95 -4.30 4.16 9.91
N SER A 96 -3.90 4.78 11.00
CA SER A 96 -2.87 4.25 11.91
C SER A 96 -3.28 2.92 12.55
N ILE A 97 -4.58 2.65 12.70
CA ILE A 97 -5.06 1.43 13.34
C ILE A 97 -5.04 0.22 12.42
N VAL A 98 -4.95 0.43 11.10
CA VAL A 98 -5.04 -0.64 10.10
C VAL A 98 -3.77 -1.49 10.19
N PRO A 99 -3.83 -2.77 10.60
CA PRO A 99 -2.64 -3.54 10.96
C PRO A 99 -1.82 -4.02 9.75
N TYR A 100 -2.43 -4.10 8.57
CA TYR A 100 -1.80 -4.53 7.32
C TYR A 100 -2.33 -3.72 6.15
N GLN A 101 -1.51 -3.52 5.13
CA GLN A 101 -1.92 -2.79 3.93
C GLN A 101 -3.11 -3.47 3.22
N ILE A 102 -3.96 -2.66 2.60
CA ILE A 102 -5.11 -3.10 1.80
C ILE A 102 -4.87 -2.85 0.31
N SER A 103 -5.43 -3.70 -0.56
CA SER A 103 -5.19 -3.64 -2.01
C SER A 103 -5.92 -2.49 -2.74
N GLY A 104 -6.54 -1.56 -2.03
CA GLY A 104 -7.35 -0.47 -2.59
C GLY A 104 -6.92 0.92 -2.12
N HIS A 105 -7.65 1.93 -2.59
CA HIS A 105 -7.52 3.29 -2.07
C HIS A 105 -8.10 3.38 -0.66
N LEU A 106 -7.37 4.01 0.27
CA LEU A 106 -7.69 3.95 1.70
C LEU A 106 -9.06 4.57 2.06
N THR A 107 -9.49 5.61 1.35
CA THR A 107 -10.64 6.45 1.74
C THR A 107 -11.93 5.65 1.95
N SER A 108 -12.21 4.67 1.11
CA SER A 108 -13.42 3.83 1.24
C SER A 108 -13.38 3.00 2.51
N THR A 109 -12.28 2.29 2.77
CA THR A 109 -12.11 1.46 3.97
C THR A 109 -12.05 2.31 5.24
N LEU A 110 -11.36 3.46 5.23
CA LEU A 110 -11.30 4.35 6.39
C LEU A 110 -12.66 4.95 6.75
N SER A 111 -13.49 5.27 5.75
CA SER A 111 -14.86 5.72 5.97
C SER A 111 -15.69 4.61 6.65
N ALA A 112 -15.60 3.37 6.16
CA ALA A 112 -16.29 2.23 6.76
C ALA A 112 -15.82 1.94 8.19
N ILE A 113 -14.50 2.06 8.46
CA ILE A 113 -13.93 1.96 9.80
C ILE A 113 -14.49 3.06 10.71
N ALA A 114 -14.54 4.31 10.25
CA ALA A 114 -15.05 5.43 11.02
C ALA A 114 -16.55 5.31 11.35
N GLU A 115 -17.35 4.80 10.41
CA GLU A 115 -18.77 4.49 10.64
C GLU A 115 -18.93 3.43 11.73
N LYS A 116 -18.21 2.30 11.61
CA LYS A 116 -18.26 1.25 12.64
C LYS A 116 -17.74 1.72 13.99
N ALA A 117 -16.69 2.53 14.01
CA ALA A 117 -16.15 3.13 15.23
C ALA A 117 -17.18 4.01 15.93
N SER A 118 -17.95 4.78 15.17
CA SER A 118 -18.99 5.68 15.69
C SER A 118 -20.07 4.89 16.41
N ASP A 119 -20.49 3.74 15.88
CA ASP A 119 -21.45 2.86 16.55
C ASP A 119 -20.87 2.24 17.82
N LEU A 120 -19.63 1.73 17.80
CA LEU A 120 -18.94 1.21 18.99
C LEU A 120 -18.73 2.27 20.10
N ILE A 121 -18.65 3.54 19.72
CA ILE A 121 -18.57 4.65 20.66
C ILE A 121 -19.93 4.90 21.29
N LYS A 122 -21.00 4.99 20.50
CA LYS A 122 -22.39 5.16 20.98
C LYS A 122 -22.80 4.01 21.90
N GLU A 123 -22.53 2.77 21.50
CA GLU A 123 -22.81 1.56 22.30
C GLU A 123 -22.12 1.59 23.66
N SER A 124 -20.89 2.11 23.74
CA SER A 124 -20.15 2.20 25.01
C SER A 124 -20.56 3.36 25.91
N TYR A 125 -21.36 4.28 25.39
CA TYR A 125 -21.84 5.47 26.11
C TYR A 125 -23.19 5.21 26.79
N ASN A 126 -24.00 4.32 26.22
CA ASN A 126 -25.26 3.85 26.78
C ASN A 126 -25.04 2.79 27.86
#